data_AF-A0A5R2NBR6-F1
#
_entry.id   AF-A0A5R2NBR6-F1
#
_cell.length_a   1.000
_cell.length_b   1.000
_cell.length_c   1.000
_cell.angle_alpha   90.00
_cell.angle_beta   90.00
_cell.angle_gamma   90.00
#
_symmetry.space_group_name_H-M   'P 1'
#
loop_
_entity.id
_entity.type
_entity.pdbx_description
1 polymer ?
#
loop_
_entity_poly.entity_id
_entity_poly.type
_entity_poly.pdbx_seq_one_letter_code
_entity_poly.pdbx_strand_id
1 'polypeptide(L)'
;MPDDRSNVENRPSPDALLEHAEREGRGRLRIFLGAAPGVGKTYEMLMSGRARLADGVDVVIGVVETHGRKETQALVEGYEVVARRKVDYKGRVLDEMDIDAILARRPALVLVDELA
;
A
#
# COMPACT_ATOMS: atom_id res chain seq x y z
N MET A 1 46.62 -10.16 -22.35
CA MET A 1 45.56 -9.68 -21.44
C MET A 1 44.97 -8.42 -22.06
N PRO A 2 43.77 -8.45 -22.66
CA PRO A 2 43.11 -7.21 -23.05
C PRO A 2 42.64 -6.49 -21.77
N ASP A 3 42.93 -5.19 -21.72
CA ASP A 3 42.57 -4.25 -20.66
C ASP A 3 41.08 -4.29 -20.32
N ASP A 4 40.77 -4.56 -19.05
CA ASP A 4 39.46 -4.35 -18.41
C ASP A 4 39.20 -2.84 -18.15
N ARG A 5 39.51 -1.99 -19.14
CA ARG A 5 39.30 -0.53 -19.05
C ARG A 5 37.92 -0.11 -19.54
N SER A 6 37.19 -1.01 -20.21
CA SER A 6 35.84 -0.74 -20.74
C SER A 6 34.74 -0.69 -19.67
N ASN A 7 35.04 -1.02 -18.42
CA ASN A 7 34.06 -1.05 -17.33
C ASN A 7 34.05 0.23 -16.46
N VAL A 8 35.05 1.11 -16.60
CA VAL A 8 35.12 2.36 -15.82
C VAL A 8 34.35 3.50 -16.52
N GLU A 9 34.40 3.55 -17.85
CA GLU A 9 33.71 4.58 -18.65
C GLU A 9 32.18 4.47 -18.66
N ASN A 10 31.63 3.31 -18.26
CA ASN A 10 30.20 3.05 -18.28
C ASN A 10 29.57 2.95 -16.88
N ARG A 11 30.32 3.34 -15.83
CA ARG A 11 29.78 3.36 -14.47
C ARG A 11 28.95 4.63 -14.29
N PRO A 12 27.63 4.53 -14.06
CA PRO A 12 26.82 5.70 -13.77
C PRO A 12 27.36 6.43 -12.54
N SER A 13 27.34 7.76 -12.58
CA SER A 13 27.73 8.57 -11.43
C SER A 13 26.80 8.29 -10.24
N PRO A 14 27.25 8.53 -9.00
CA PRO A 14 26.37 8.44 -7.83
C PRO A 14 25.08 9.27 -8.00
N ASP A 15 25.20 10.45 -8.60
CA ASP A 15 24.06 11.32 -8.89
C ASP A 15 23.14 10.70 -9.95
N ALA A 16 23.67 10.06 -11.00
CA ALA A 16 22.87 9.37 -12.00
C ALA A 16 22.15 8.13 -11.42
N LEU A 17 22.74 7.46 -10.44
CA LEU A 17 22.09 6.37 -9.68
C LEU A 17 21.00 6.90 -8.76
N LEU A 18 21.24 8.05 -8.11
CA LEU A 18 20.25 8.72 -7.27
C LEU A 18 19.08 9.24 -8.10
N GLU A 19 19.33 9.91 -9.23
CA GLU A 19 18.32 10.33 -10.20
C GLU A 19 17.53 9.15 -10.78
N HIS A 20 18.17 7.99 -11.00
CA HIS A 20 17.46 6.79 -11.44
C HIS A 20 16.54 6.24 -10.36
N ALA A 21 16.98 6.26 -9.09
CA ALA A 21 16.17 5.87 -7.94
C ALA A 21 15.06 6.88 -7.62
N GLU A 22 15.28 8.17 -7.85
CA GLU A 22 14.29 9.24 -7.69
C GLU A 22 13.28 9.29 -8.85
N ARG A 23 13.72 8.95 -10.07
CA ARG A 23 12.84 8.68 -11.23
C ARG A 23 11.91 7.50 -11.01
N GLU A 24 12.18 6.63 -10.04
CA GLU A 24 11.20 5.69 -9.53
C GLU A 24 10.15 6.38 -8.63
N GLY A 25 9.61 7.53 -9.07
CA GLY A 25 8.45 8.21 -8.48
C GLY A 25 7.14 7.41 -8.55
N ARG A 26 7.24 6.08 -8.56
CA ARG A 26 6.16 5.11 -8.55
C ARG A 26 5.83 4.79 -7.09
N GLY A 27 4.53 4.63 -6.81
CA GLY A 27 4.08 4.12 -5.51
C GLY A 27 4.74 2.78 -5.19
N ARG A 28 5.05 2.55 -3.90
CA ARG A 28 5.61 1.28 -3.43
C ARG A 28 4.50 0.40 -2.87
N LEU A 29 4.48 -0.87 -3.28
CA LEU A 29 3.58 -1.88 -2.72
C LEU A 29 4.30 -2.68 -1.64
N ARG A 30 3.77 -2.67 -0.41
CA ARG A 30 4.18 -3.58 0.66
C ARG A 30 3.10 -4.64 0.85
N ILE A 31 3.48 -5.90 0.70
CA ILE A 31 2.57 -7.05 0.84
C ILE A 31 2.80 -7.72 2.19
N PHE A 32 1.72 -7.93 2.95
CA PHE A 32 1.72 -8.75 4.16
C PHE A 32 1.30 -10.18 3.78
N LEU A 33 2.27 -11.08 3.59
CA LEU A 33 2.04 -12.47 3.20
C LEU A 33 1.84 -13.36 4.44
N GLY A 34 0.98 -14.38 4.33
CA GLY A 34 0.70 -15.29 5.43
C GLY A 34 0.19 -16.64 4.94
N ALA A 35 0.63 -17.72 5.61
CA ALA A 35 0.44 -19.11 5.15
C ALA A 35 -1.02 -19.60 5.17
N ALA A 36 -1.90 -18.95 5.91
CA ALA A 36 -3.30 -19.34 6.05
C ALA A 36 -4.22 -18.13 6.37
N PRO A 37 -5.54 -18.29 6.31
CA PRO A 37 -6.49 -17.36 6.93
C PRO A 37 -6.28 -17.27 8.44
N GLY A 38 -6.53 -16.09 9.03
CA GLY A 38 -6.43 -15.89 10.49
C GLY A 38 -5.02 -15.67 11.05
N VAL A 39 -3.96 -15.80 10.25
CA VAL A 39 -2.56 -15.60 10.71
C VAL A 39 -2.19 -14.13 11.02
N GLY A 40 -3.15 -13.20 10.98
CA GLY A 40 -2.94 -11.82 11.42
C GLY A 40 -2.53 -10.80 10.35
N LYS A 41 -2.60 -11.12 9.05
CA LYS A 41 -2.19 -10.21 7.95
C LYS A 41 -2.82 -8.81 8.06
N THR A 42 -4.15 -8.75 8.14
CA THR A 42 -4.90 -7.50 8.28
C THR A 42 -4.53 -6.73 9.54
N TYR A 43 -4.34 -7.44 10.65
CA TYR A 43 -3.95 -6.84 11.92
C TYR A 43 -2.58 -6.17 11.81
N GLU A 44 -1.59 -6.88 11.26
CA GLU A 44 -0.24 -6.36 11.09
C GLU A 44 -0.18 -5.20 10.09
N MET A 45 -1.00 -5.24 9.03
CA MET A 45 -1.16 -4.12 8.10
C MET A 45 -1.69 -2.87 8.82
N LEU A 46 -2.75 -3.01 9.64
CA LEU A 46 -3.31 -1.91 10.42
C LEU A 46 -2.36 -1.42 11.51
N MET A 47 -1.56 -2.28 12.14
CA MET A 47 -0.55 -1.85 13.09
C MET A 47 0.57 -1.06 12.41
N SER A 48 1.06 -1.55 11.26
CA SER A 48 2.05 -0.85 10.45
C SER A 48 1.54 0.51 9.94
N GLY A 49 0.27 0.60 9.54
CA GLY A 49 -0.35 1.87 9.15
C GLY A 49 -0.45 2.85 10.33
N ARG A 50 -0.64 2.35 11.55
CA ARG A 50 -0.85 3.20 12.73
C ARG A 50 0.46 3.80 13.20
N ALA A 51 1.56 3.05 13.06
CA ALA A 51 2.90 3.60 13.21
C ALA A 51 3.16 4.72 12.20
N ARG A 52 2.77 4.53 10.92
CA ARG A 52 2.90 5.56 9.88
C ARG A 52 2.06 6.81 10.19
N LEU A 53 0.82 6.65 10.64
CA LEU A 53 0.00 7.77 11.11
C LEU A 53 0.65 8.53 12.27
N ALA A 54 1.22 7.80 13.24
CA ALA A 54 1.92 8.41 14.38
C ALA A 54 3.16 9.21 13.95
N ASP A 55 3.83 8.79 12.87
CA ASP A 55 4.92 9.52 12.23
C ASP A 55 4.44 10.72 11.37
N GLY A 56 3.13 11.00 11.35
CA GLY A 56 2.54 12.09 10.57
C GLY A 56 2.36 11.79 9.08
N VAL A 57 2.51 10.54 8.67
CA VAL A 57 2.20 10.13 7.30
C VAL A 57 0.69 10.19 7.10
N ASP A 58 0.29 10.70 5.94
CA ASP A 58 -1.08 10.74 5.50
C ASP A 58 -1.54 9.34 5.03
N VAL A 59 -2.28 8.64 5.91
CA VAL A 59 -2.74 7.26 5.70
C VAL A 59 -4.26 7.19 5.67
N VAL A 60 -4.80 6.52 4.65
CA VAL A 60 -6.22 6.21 4.55
C VAL A 60 -6.46 4.71 4.40
N ILE A 61 -7.63 4.23 4.83
CA ILE A 61 -8.12 2.90 4.50
C ILE A 61 -8.93 3.00 3.21
N GLY A 62 -8.52 2.25 2.18
CA GLY A 62 -9.32 2.05 0.97
C GLY A 62 -10.33 0.92 1.14
N VAL A 63 -9.84 -0.23 1.62
CA VAL A 63 -10.67 -1.41 1.94
C VAL A 63 -9.98 -2.26 2.99
N VAL A 64 -10.72 -2.68 4.02
CA VAL A 64 -10.27 -3.60 5.07
C VAL A 64 -11.39 -4.56 5.42
N GLU A 65 -11.06 -5.85 5.55
CA GLU A 65 -11.99 -6.90 5.96
C GLU A 65 -11.63 -7.41 7.36
N THR A 66 -12.43 -7.00 8.36
CA THR A 66 -12.17 -7.38 9.77
C THR A 66 -12.69 -8.78 10.11
N HIS A 67 -13.59 -9.34 9.29
CA HIS A 67 -14.29 -10.62 9.53
C HIS A 67 -14.82 -10.78 10.97
N GLY A 68 -15.33 -9.70 11.57
CA GLY A 68 -15.91 -9.72 12.93
C GLY A 68 -14.90 -9.81 14.08
N ARG A 69 -13.59 -9.72 13.81
CA ARG A 69 -12.57 -9.70 14.86
C ARG A 69 -12.56 -8.34 15.57
N LYS A 70 -13.05 -8.31 16.81
CA LYS A 70 -13.17 -7.09 17.64
C LYS A 70 -11.87 -6.30 17.74
N GLU A 71 -10.74 -6.99 17.97
CA GLU A 71 -9.44 -6.33 18.09
C GLU A 71 -9.01 -5.66 16.78
N THR A 72 -9.30 -6.28 15.64
CA THR A 72 -9.02 -5.69 14.32
C THR A 72 -9.95 -4.51 14.04
N GLN A 73 -11.21 -4.58 14.44
CA GLN A 73 -12.17 -3.47 14.32
C GLN A 73 -11.73 -2.25 15.12
N ALA A 74 -11.26 -2.45 16.35
CA ALA A 74 -10.74 -1.36 17.19
C ALA A 74 -9.49 -0.70 16.57
N LEU A 75 -8.72 -1.41 15.75
CA LEU A 75 -7.60 -0.81 15.02
C LEU A 75 -8.05 0.07 13.85
N VAL A 76 -9.23 -0.16 13.27
CA VAL A 76 -9.79 0.72 12.22
C VAL A 76 -10.18 2.07 12.81
N GLU A 77 -10.57 2.11 14.09
CA GLU A 77 -10.83 3.36 14.79
C GLU A 77 -9.55 4.23 14.84
N GLY A 78 -9.65 5.46 14.33
CA GLY A 78 -8.55 6.40 14.22
C GLY A 78 -7.99 6.57 12.80
N TYR A 79 -8.44 5.77 11.83
CA TYR A 79 -8.17 5.99 10.41
C TYR A 79 -9.25 6.83 9.74
N GLU A 80 -8.84 7.64 8.76
CA GLU A 80 -9.74 8.09 7.69
C GLU A 80 -10.06 6.88 6.80
N VAL A 81 -11.36 6.59 6.59
CA VAL A 81 -11.82 5.49 5.75
C VAL A 81 -12.52 6.07 4.53
N VAL A 82 -12.06 5.72 3.34
CA VAL A 82 -12.73 6.12 2.09
C VAL A 82 -13.99 5.29 1.94
N ALA A 83 -15.12 5.96 1.69
CA ALA A 83 -16.40 5.29 1.50
C ALA A 83 -16.33 4.32 0.30
N ARG A 84 -16.86 3.11 0.48
CA ARG A 84 -16.91 2.11 -0.58
C ARG A 84 -17.88 2.53 -1.69
N ARG A 85 -17.53 2.18 -2.92
CA ARG A 85 -18.39 2.38 -4.10
C ARG A 85 -19.30 1.18 -4.26
N LYS A 86 -20.60 1.43 -4.42
CA LYS A 86 -21.58 0.40 -4.77
C LYS A 86 -21.54 0.13 -6.27
N VAL A 87 -21.39 -1.14 -6.65
CA VAL A 87 -21.33 -1.57 -8.04
C VAL A 87 -22.36 -2.68 -8.27
N ASP A 88 -23.24 -2.49 -9.25
CA ASP A 88 -24.16 -3.53 -9.70
C ASP A 88 -23.44 -4.55 -10.58
N TYR A 89 -23.39 -5.80 -10.13
CA TYR A 89 -22.78 -6.91 -10.87
C TYR A 89 -23.65 -8.15 -10.79
N LYS A 90 -24.13 -8.63 -11.95
CA LYS A 90 -24.97 -9.84 -12.09
C LYS A 90 -26.19 -9.85 -11.15
N GLY A 91 -26.84 -8.70 -10.99
CA GLY A 91 -28.04 -8.56 -10.14
C GLY A 91 -27.76 -8.52 -8.64
N ARG A 92 -26.50 -8.30 -8.24
CA ARG A 92 -26.08 -8.06 -6.85
C ARG A 92 -25.36 -6.74 -6.74
N VAL A 93 -25.54 -6.05 -5.61
CA VAL A 93 -24.75 -4.87 -5.26
C VAL A 93 -23.51 -5.32 -4.51
N LEU A 94 -22.34 -4.96 -5.00
CA LEU A 94 -21.05 -5.18 -4.36
C LEU A 94 -20.53 -3.86 -3.80
N ASP A 95 -19.92 -3.90 -2.62
CA ASP A 95 -19.23 -2.76 -2.00
C ASP A 95 -17.73 -2.87 -2.30
N GLU A 96 -17.28 -2.12 -3.31
CA GLU A 96 -15.92 -2.15 -3.84
C GLU A 96 -15.10 -0.96 -3.32
N MET A 97 -13.77 -1.07 -3.38
CA MET A 97 -12.87 0.05 -3.12
C MET A 97 -13.06 1.16 -4.15
N ASP A 98 -13.29 2.39 -3.70
CA ASP A 98 -13.42 3.55 -4.60
C ASP A 98 -12.04 4.11 -4.99
N ILE A 99 -11.47 3.53 -6.05
CA ILE A 99 -10.15 3.93 -6.58
C ILE A 99 -10.15 5.40 -7.01
N ASP A 100 -11.22 5.87 -7.64
CA ASP A 100 -11.32 7.24 -8.14
C ASP A 100 -11.32 8.24 -6.97
N ALA A 101 -12.07 7.94 -5.90
CA ALA A 101 -12.08 8.75 -4.69
C ALA A 101 -10.71 8.77 -4.00
N ILE A 102 -10.04 7.62 -3.89
CA ILE A 102 -8.68 7.52 -3.31
C ILE A 102 -7.69 8.36 -4.11
N LEU A 103 -7.71 8.23 -5.45
CA LEU A 103 -6.82 8.99 -6.33
C LEU A 103 -7.10 10.50 -6.25
N ALA A 104 -8.36 10.92 -6.17
CA ALA A 104 -8.73 12.32 -5.98
C ALA A 104 -8.27 12.86 -4.62
N ARG A 105 -8.33 12.03 -3.57
CA ARG A 105 -7.84 12.35 -2.22
C ARG A 105 -6.31 12.52 -2.21
N ARG A 106 -5.57 11.78 -3.05
CA ARG A 106 -4.09 11.80 -3.13
C ARG A 106 -3.39 11.53 -1.77
N PRO A 107 -3.74 10.45 -1.05
CA PRO A 107 -3.06 10.09 0.20
C PRO A 107 -1.62 9.64 -0.06
N ALA A 108 -0.75 9.78 0.95
CA ALA A 108 0.62 9.26 0.87
C ALA A 108 0.69 7.72 1.01
N LEU A 109 -0.26 7.12 1.74
CA LEU A 109 -0.38 5.68 1.94
C LEU A 109 -1.86 5.24 1.95
N VAL A 110 -2.15 4.13 1.28
CA VAL A 110 -3.47 3.48 1.29
C VAL A 110 -3.33 2.08 1.84
N LEU A 111 -4.18 1.71 2.81
CA LEU A 111 -4.30 0.34 3.29
C LEU A 111 -5.38 -0.40 2.49
N VAL A 112 -5.01 -1.55 1.94
CA VAL A 112 -5.85 -2.35 1.04
C VAL A 112 -5.71 -3.82 1.44
N ASP A 113 -6.82 -4.42 1.86
CA ASP A 113 -6.91 -5.86 2.12
C ASP A 113 -7.34 -6.63 0.86
N GLU A 114 -7.19 -7.95 0.89
CA GLU A 114 -7.63 -8.87 -0.18
C GLU A 114 -7.08 -8.56 -1.58
N LEU A 115 -5.75 -8.41 -1.69
CA LEU A 115 -5.05 -8.38 -2.98
C LEU A 115 -4.97 -9.79 -3.62
N ALA A 116 -6.11 -10.41 -3.98
CA ALA A 116 -6.20 -11.61 -4.83
C ALA A 116 -7.65 -11.99 -5.16
#